data_AF-A0A927R7H7-F1
#
_entry.id   AF-A0A927R7H7-F1
#
_cell.length_a   1.000
_cell.length_b   1.000
_cell.length_c   1.000
_cell.angle_alpha   90.00
_cell.angle_beta   90.00
_cell.angle_gamma   90.00
#
_symmetry.space_group_name_H-M   'P 1'
#
loop_
_entity.id
_entity.type
_entity.pdbx_description
1 polymer ?
#
loop_
_entity_poly.entity_id
_entity_poly.type
_entity_poly.pdbx_seq_one_letter_code
_entity_poly.pdbx_strand_id
1 'polypeptide(L)'
;MAHLQNTVQKRNFKHLTSFERGMISALHKEGHSNRGIARRLGRAHQAIANELKCGTTTQLKTGRNPYTAYFPETGQAVYEQNRKFVVPKVNCGKIMNQGWSPNAVVGFSKQQNDWKDKPMVSTKTLRCGTSHPNFRSSISIYTSKIIRFF
;
A
#
# COMPACT_ATOMS: atom_id res chain seq x y z
N MET A 1 -0.01 -40.70 -9.12
CA MET A 1 -0.49 -40.32 -7.78
C MET A 1 0.11 -38.97 -7.41
N ALA A 2 -0.66 -37.88 -7.51
CA ALA A 2 -0.16 -36.53 -7.23
C ALA A 2 -0.32 -36.22 -5.73
N HIS A 3 0.77 -35.80 -5.09
CA HIS A 3 0.84 -35.53 -3.67
C HIS A 3 0.27 -34.14 -3.33
N LEU A 4 -0.91 -34.11 -2.72
CA LEU A 4 -1.67 -32.91 -2.31
C LEU A 4 -1.25 -32.40 -0.91
N GLN A 5 0.05 -32.24 -0.64
CA GLN A 5 0.47 -31.54 0.58
C GLN A 5 0.73 -30.06 0.28
N ASN A 6 -0.33 -29.25 0.42
CA ASN A 6 -0.21 -27.80 0.41
C ASN A 6 0.18 -27.34 1.83
N THR A 7 1.48 -27.34 2.12
CA THR A 7 2.07 -26.88 3.41
C THR A 7 2.16 -25.35 3.52
N VAL A 8 1.63 -24.61 2.54
CA VAL A 8 1.66 -23.15 2.55
C VAL A 8 0.66 -22.66 3.58
N GLN A 9 1.14 -22.41 4.81
CA GLN A 9 0.36 -21.64 5.79
C GLN A 9 -0.13 -20.37 5.12
N LYS A 10 -1.46 -20.23 5.03
CA LYS A 10 -2.12 -19.08 4.42
C LYS A 10 -1.65 -17.84 5.19
N ARG A 11 -0.83 -17.01 4.54
CA ARG A 11 -0.34 -15.76 5.14
C ARG A 11 -1.55 -14.86 5.42
N ASN A 12 -1.99 -14.84 6.68
CA ASN A 12 -3.05 -13.96 7.11
C ASN A 12 -2.54 -12.51 7.00
N PHE A 13 -3.12 -11.79 6.04
CA PHE A 13 -3.05 -10.35 5.78
C PHE A 13 -1.63 -9.74 5.71
N LYS A 14 -1.21 -9.31 4.52
CA LYS A 14 0.15 -8.80 4.24
C LYS A 14 0.49 -7.45 4.90
N HIS A 15 -0.51 -6.74 5.44
CA HIS A 15 -0.38 -5.39 5.98
C HIS A 15 -0.87 -5.34 7.43
N LEU A 16 -0.27 -4.45 8.21
CA LEU A 16 -0.75 -4.10 9.55
C LEU A 16 -2.02 -3.26 9.40
N THR A 17 -3.08 -3.71 10.07
CA THR A 17 -4.33 -2.97 10.20
C THR A 17 -4.17 -1.78 11.15
N SER A 18 -5.08 -0.80 11.08
CA SER A 18 -5.09 0.34 12.01
C SER A 18 -5.18 -0.12 13.47
N PHE A 19 -5.97 -1.16 13.74
CA PHE A 19 -6.10 -1.76 15.06
C PHE A 19 -4.76 -2.35 15.55
N GLU A 20 -4.06 -3.11 14.70
CA GLU A 20 -2.74 -3.66 15.05
C GLU A 20 -1.70 -2.57 15.30
N ARG A 21 -1.72 -1.47 14.54
CA ARG A 21 -0.85 -0.32 14.78
C ARG A 21 -1.13 0.34 16.14
N GLY A 22 -2.41 0.43 16.52
CA GLY A 22 -2.82 0.88 17.86
C GLY A 22 -2.25 -0.02 18.96
N MET A 23 -2.36 -1.34 18.81
CA MET A 23 -1.77 -2.30 19.74
C MET A 23 -0.24 -2.18 19.82
N ILE A 24 0.45 -2.00 18.68
CA ILE A 24 1.89 -1.76 18.65
C ILE A 24 2.23 -0.50 19.46
N SER A 25 1.46 0.59 19.30
CA SER A 25 1.67 1.83 20.05
C SER A 25 1.55 1.64 21.56
N ALA A 26 0.50 0.94 22.01
CA ALA A 26 0.28 0.66 23.43
C ALA A 26 1.42 -0.20 24.02
N LEU A 27 1.72 -1.33 23.37
CA LEU A 27 2.74 -2.26 23.84
C LEU A 27 4.16 -1.65 23.81
N HIS A 28 4.45 -0.80 22.84
CA HIS A 28 5.72 -0.09 22.77
C HIS A 28 5.85 0.93 23.90
N LYS A 29 4.77 1.63 24.27
CA LYS A 29 4.74 2.54 25.44
C LYS A 29 4.92 1.80 26.76
N GLU A 30 4.43 0.57 26.85
CA GLU A 30 4.66 -0.34 28.00
C GLU A 30 6.09 -0.89 28.06
N GLY A 31 6.96 -0.59 27.08
CA GLY A 31 8.35 -1.03 27.06
C GLY A 31 8.56 -2.47 26.57
N HIS A 32 7.57 -3.08 25.91
CA HIS A 32 7.74 -4.40 25.34
C HIS A 32 8.73 -4.41 24.17
N SER A 33 9.57 -5.45 24.09
CA SER A 33 10.47 -5.65 22.96
C SER A 33 9.71 -5.96 21.66
N ASN A 34 10.28 -5.59 20.51
CA ASN A 34 9.70 -5.87 19.19
C ASN A 34 9.37 -7.36 18.98
N ARG A 35 10.18 -8.27 19.56
CA ARG A 35 9.94 -9.71 19.52
C ARG A 35 8.74 -10.12 20.39
N GLY A 36 8.56 -9.50 21.55
CA GLY A 36 7.40 -9.72 22.42
C GLY A 36 6.10 -9.26 21.77
N ILE A 37 6.12 -8.07 21.17
CA ILE A 37 4.99 -7.52 20.40
C ILE A 37 4.66 -8.45 19.22
N ALA A 38 5.67 -8.96 18.50
CA ALA A 38 5.50 -9.90 17.38
C ALA A 38 4.76 -11.17 17.78
N ARG A 39 5.14 -11.77 18.92
CA ARG A 39 4.50 -12.99 19.42
C ARG A 39 3.04 -12.74 19.76
N ARG A 40 2.72 -11.62 20.41
CA ARG A 40 1.33 -11.25 20.76
C ARG A 40 0.45 -11.03 19.53
N LEU A 41 0.99 -10.40 18.49
CA LEU A 41 0.25 -10.08 17.26
C LEU A 41 0.28 -11.18 16.20
N GLY A 42 1.05 -12.26 16.41
CA GLY A 42 1.29 -13.27 15.38
C GLY A 42 1.98 -12.70 14.13
N ARG A 43 2.80 -11.66 14.30
CA ARG A 43 3.49 -10.97 13.20
C ARG A 43 5.00 -11.22 13.23
N ALA A 44 5.65 -11.06 12.08
CA ALA A 44 7.11 -11.07 12.02
C ALA A 44 7.68 -9.86 12.78
N HIS A 45 8.70 -10.07 13.61
CA HIS A 45 9.37 -8.98 14.36
C HIS A 45 9.90 -7.87 13.44
N GLN A 46 10.31 -8.22 12.22
CA GLN A 46 10.73 -7.26 11.19
C GLN A 46 9.59 -6.32 10.76
N ALA A 47 8.34 -6.80 10.72
CA ALA A 47 7.20 -5.95 10.39
C ALA A 47 6.98 -4.87 11.47
N ILE A 48 7.17 -5.22 12.74
CA ILE A 48 7.07 -4.25 13.86
C ILE A 48 8.24 -3.27 13.83
N ALA A 49 9.46 -3.74 13.58
CA ALA A 49 10.62 -2.87 13.45
C ALA A 49 10.44 -1.84 12.33
N ASN A 50 9.95 -2.28 11.16
CA ASN A 50 9.67 -1.40 10.04
C ASN A 50 8.53 -0.42 10.35
N GLU A 51 7.47 -0.87 11.00
CA GLU A 51 6.35 -0.02 11.42
C GLU A 51 6.82 1.09 12.36
N LEU A 52 7.58 0.74 13.41
CA LEU A 52 8.15 1.71 14.34
C LEU A 52 9.08 2.67 13.63
N LYS A 53 9.95 2.19 12.72
CA LYS A 53 10.83 3.04 11.93
C LYS A 53 10.07 4.05 11.06
N CYS A 54 8.95 3.63 10.45
CA CYS A 54 8.13 4.51 9.62
C CYS A 54 7.27 5.49 10.43
N GLY A 55 6.80 5.11 11.62
CA GLY A 55 5.94 5.95 12.46
C GLY A 55 6.67 6.77 13.53
N THR A 56 7.98 6.56 13.71
CA THR A 56 8.79 7.37 14.64
C THR A 56 9.08 8.72 14.02
N THR A 57 8.68 9.80 14.70
CA THR A 57 8.88 11.17 14.21
C THR A 57 9.33 12.07 15.36
N THR A 58 10.22 13.00 15.03
CA THR A 58 10.66 14.06 15.94
C THR A 58 9.64 15.18 15.91
N GLN A 59 9.08 15.50 17.07
CA GLN A 59 8.11 16.57 17.29
C GLN A 59 8.68 17.59 18.27
N LEU A 60 8.16 18.81 18.25
CA LEU A 60 8.52 19.85 19.23
C LEU A 60 7.49 19.90 20.35
N LYS A 61 7.95 19.81 21.59
CA LYS A 61 7.12 20.04 22.78
C LYS A 61 7.01 21.55 23.05
N THR A 62 6.07 21.94 23.91
CA THR A 62 5.99 23.28 24.50
C THR A 62 7.37 23.69 25.04
N GLY A 63 7.88 24.83 24.57
CA GLY A 63 9.25 25.29 24.85
C GLY A 63 10.29 24.96 23.77
N ARG A 64 9.88 24.46 22.60
CA ARG A 64 10.76 24.09 21.46
C ARG A 64 11.75 22.95 21.75
N ASN A 65 11.46 22.13 22.75
CA ASN A 65 12.26 20.95 23.05
C ASN A 65 11.88 19.81 22.09
N PRO A 66 12.81 19.29 21.27
CA PRO A 66 12.54 18.16 20.39
C PRO A 66 12.37 16.87 21.19
N TYR A 67 11.37 16.08 20.85
CA TYR A 67 11.20 14.72 21.37
C TYR A 67 10.84 13.76 20.24
N THR A 68 11.33 12.54 20.32
CA THR A 68 11.08 11.50 19.33
C THR A 68 10.08 10.50 19.90
N ALA A 69 8.95 10.33 19.22
CA ALA A 69 7.92 9.39 19.63
C ALA A 69 7.31 8.66 18.43
N TYR A 70 6.78 7.47 18.69
CA TYR A 70 6.06 6.68 17.70
C TYR A 70 4.58 7.10 17.64
N PHE A 71 4.12 7.44 16.44
CA PHE A 71 2.72 7.77 16.15
C PHE A 71 2.15 6.83 15.09
N PRO A 72 1.09 6.07 15.39
CA PRO A 72 0.51 5.11 14.44
C PRO A 72 -0.10 5.80 13.21
N GLU A 73 -0.62 7.02 13.38
CA GLU A 73 -1.16 7.83 12.28
C GLU A 73 -0.08 8.21 11.27
N THR A 74 1.11 8.57 11.74
CA THR A 74 2.25 8.88 10.87
C THR A 74 2.67 7.67 10.06
N GLY A 75 2.77 6.49 10.70
CA GLY A 75 3.06 5.25 9.99
C GLY A 75 2.03 4.93 8.90
N GLN A 76 0.75 5.24 9.15
CA GLN A 76 -0.33 5.06 8.17
C GLN A 76 -0.20 6.07 7.02
N ALA A 77 0.05 7.34 7.32
CA ALA A 77 0.21 8.39 6.32
C ALA A 77 1.40 8.11 5.38
N VAL A 78 2.55 7.68 5.91
CA VAL A 78 3.73 7.30 5.10
C VAL A 78 3.39 6.12 4.20
N TYR A 79 2.68 5.11 4.72
CA TYR A 79 2.25 3.97 3.91
C TYR A 79 1.35 4.40 2.75
N GLU A 80 0.38 5.28 3.00
CA GLU A 80 -0.52 5.80 1.97
C GLU A 80 0.20 6.67 0.94
N GLN A 81 1.11 7.54 1.38
CA GLN A 81 1.95 8.35 0.48
C GLN A 81 2.77 7.46 -0.46
N ASN A 82 3.39 6.41 0.06
CA ASN A 82 4.14 5.45 -0.76
C ASN A 82 3.25 4.71 -1.76
N ARG A 83 1.96 4.53 -1.48
CA ARG A 83 1.00 3.86 -2.37
C ARG A 83 0.41 4.78 -3.44
N LYS A 84 0.35 6.10 -3.21
CA LYS A 84 -0.14 7.09 -4.18
C LYS A 84 0.62 7.06 -5.51
N PHE A 85 1.89 6.65 -5.51
CA PHE A 85 2.72 6.58 -6.72
C PHE A 85 2.76 5.19 -7.39
N VAL A 86 2.15 4.17 -6.76
CA VAL A 86 2.13 2.79 -7.28
C VAL A 86 0.87 2.51 -8.11
N VAL A 87 -0.13 3.40 -8.07
CA VAL A 87 -1.31 3.26 -8.93
C VAL A 87 -0.90 3.49 -10.39
N PRO A 88 -1.19 2.53 -11.28
CA PRO A 88 -0.82 2.68 -12.67
C PRO A 88 -1.57 3.83 -13.32
N LYS A 89 -0.82 4.85 -13.75
CA LYS A 89 -1.32 5.89 -14.64
C LYS A 89 -1.49 5.28 -16.04
N VAL A 90 -2.50 4.45 -16.23
CA VAL A 90 -2.91 3.93 -17.54
C VAL A 90 -4.42 4.06 -17.70
N ASN A 91 -4.89 4.08 -18.93
CA ASN A 91 -6.31 4.09 -19.27
C ASN A 91 -6.95 2.71 -18.96
N CYS A 92 -7.14 2.43 -17.68
CA CYS A 92 -7.71 1.21 -17.13
C CYS A 92 -9.20 1.05 -17.44
N GLY A 93 -9.88 2.10 -17.90
CA GLY A 93 -11.27 2.04 -18.37
C GLY A 93 -11.45 1.10 -19.55
N LYS A 94 -10.46 1.02 -20.46
CA LYS A 94 -10.49 0.07 -21.59
C LYS A 94 -10.37 -1.39 -21.17
N ILE A 95 -9.62 -1.65 -20.10
CA ILE A 95 -9.49 -3.01 -19.54
C ILE A 95 -10.82 -3.45 -18.92
N MET A 96 -11.46 -2.57 -18.16
CA MET A 96 -12.67 -2.91 -17.39
C MET A 96 -13.97 -2.87 -18.20
N ASN A 97 -14.10 -1.93 -19.14
CA ASN A 97 -15.35 -1.71 -19.88
C ASN A 97 -15.33 -2.32 -21.29
N GLN A 98 -14.15 -2.42 -21.90
CA GLN A 98 -13.99 -2.88 -23.29
C GLN A 98 -13.31 -4.25 -23.38
N GLY A 99 -12.91 -4.84 -22.25
CA GLY A 99 -12.26 -6.15 -22.21
C GLY A 99 -10.84 -6.18 -22.79
N TRP A 100 -10.18 -5.02 -22.90
CA TRP A 100 -8.84 -4.96 -23.50
C TRP A 100 -7.81 -5.64 -22.61
N SER A 101 -6.87 -6.38 -23.22
CA SER A 101 -5.74 -6.94 -22.49
C SER A 101 -4.81 -5.83 -21.95
N PRO A 102 -4.12 -6.03 -20.81
CA PRO A 102 -3.17 -5.05 -20.28
C PRO A 102 -2.08 -4.66 -21.30
N ASN A 103 -1.67 -5.58 -22.16
CA ASN A 103 -0.68 -5.32 -23.22
C ASN A 103 -1.25 -4.39 -24.30
N ALA A 104 -2.50 -4.63 -24.73
CA ALA A 104 -3.17 -3.78 -25.72
C ALA A 104 -3.36 -2.35 -25.23
N VAL A 105 -3.69 -2.17 -23.94
CA VAL A 105 -3.84 -0.84 -23.33
C VAL A 105 -2.50 -0.10 -23.24
N VAL A 106 -1.40 -0.77 -22.89
CA VAL A 106 -0.07 -0.13 -22.88
C VAL A 106 0.35 0.28 -24.29
N GLY A 107 0.17 -0.59 -25.28
CA GLY A 107 0.49 -0.27 -26.68
C GLY A 107 -0.29 0.94 -27.18
N PHE A 108 -1.60 0.97 -26.89
CA PHE A 108 -2.48 2.08 -27.23
C PHE A 108 -2.10 3.38 -26.49
N SER A 109 -1.82 3.33 -25.20
CA SER A 109 -1.41 4.50 -24.42
C SER A 109 -0.10 5.11 -24.94
N LYS A 110 0.85 4.31 -25.45
CA LYS A 110 2.08 4.84 -26.07
C LYS A 110 1.84 5.65 -27.35
N GLN A 111 0.76 5.36 -28.07
CA GLN A 111 0.41 6.03 -29.32
C GLN A 111 -0.36 7.35 -29.08
N GLN A 112 -0.92 7.56 -27.88
CA GLN A 112 -1.63 8.79 -27.55
C GLN A 112 -0.67 9.91 -27.13
N ASN A 113 -0.86 11.10 -27.70
CA ASN A 113 -0.05 12.28 -27.39
C ASN A 113 -0.11 12.67 -25.90
N ASP A 114 -1.27 12.45 -25.26
CA ASP A 114 -1.52 12.75 -23.84
C ASP A 114 -0.62 11.96 -22.87
N TRP A 115 0.02 10.89 -23.33
CA TRP A 115 0.76 9.93 -22.51
C TRP A 115 2.23 9.81 -22.90
N LYS A 116 2.67 10.52 -23.95
CA LYS A 116 4.01 10.40 -24.54
C LYS A 116 5.14 10.74 -23.55
N ASP A 117 4.92 11.72 -22.69
CA ASP A 117 5.92 12.21 -21.71
C ASP A 117 5.57 11.85 -20.25
N LYS A 118 4.51 11.07 -20.03
CA LYS A 118 4.06 10.70 -18.68
C LYS A 118 4.71 9.39 -18.22
N PRO A 119 5.12 9.28 -16.94
CA PRO A 119 5.63 8.02 -16.40
C PRO A 119 4.52 6.96 -16.44
N MET A 120 4.79 5.88 -17.18
CA MET A 120 3.86 4.78 -17.41
C MET A 120 4.34 3.51 -16.70
N VAL A 121 3.37 2.71 -16.27
CA VAL A 121 3.64 1.44 -15.58
C VAL A 121 3.92 0.32 -16.58
N SER A 122 4.86 -0.56 -16.25
CA SER A 122 5.18 -1.73 -17.08
C SER A 122 3.99 -2.69 -17.19
N THR A 123 3.92 -3.44 -18.29
CA THR A 123 2.88 -4.47 -18.54
C THR A 123 2.79 -5.50 -17.42
N LYS A 124 3.93 -5.88 -16.82
CA LYS A 124 4.01 -6.80 -15.68
C LYS A 124 3.31 -6.23 -14.44
N THR A 125 3.56 -4.97 -14.11
CA THR A 125 2.96 -4.32 -12.95
C THR A 125 1.45 -4.10 -13.15
N LEU A 126 1.02 -3.80 -14.37
CA LEU A 126 -0.41 -3.73 -14.73
C LEU A 126 -1.13 -5.07 -14.53
N ARG A 127 -0.53 -6.16 -15.02
CA ARG A 127 -1.09 -7.51 -14.88
C ARG A 127 -1.29 -7.91 -13.41
N CYS A 128 -0.33 -7.59 -12.54
CA CYS A 128 -0.44 -7.83 -11.10
C CYS A 128 -1.47 -6.93 -10.39
N GLY A 129 -1.71 -5.73 -10.93
CA GLY A 129 -2.71 -4.79 -10.42
C GLY A 129 -4.14 -5.23 -10.74
N THR A 130 -4.38 -5.69 -11.97
CA THR A 130 -5.72 -6.10 -12.45
C THR A 130 -6.25 -7.38 -11.81
N SER A 131 -5.37 -8.19 -11.21
CA SER A 131 -5.75 -9.42 -10.49
C SER A 131 -6.12 -9.18 -9.01
N HIS A 132 -6.00 -7.96 -8.50
CA HIS A 132 -6.41 -7.64 -7.14
C HIS A 132 -7.94 -7.44 -7.05
N PRO A 133 -8.63 -8.08 -6.08
CA PRO A 133 -10.09 -8.02 -5.95
C PRO A 133 -10.64 -6.61 -5.72
N ASN A 134 -9.82 -5.68 -5.20
CA ASN A 134 -10.17 -4.29 -4.93
C ASN A 134 -9.75 -3.31 -6.04
N PHE A 135 -9.33 -3.81 -7.22
CA PHE A 135 -8.91 -2.95 -8.34
C PHE A 135 -10.05 -2.04 -8.83
N ARG A 136 -11.30 -2.52 -8.83
CA ARG A 136 -12.50 -1.74 -9.16
C ARG A 136 -12.73 -0.56 -8.19
N SER A 137 -12.49 -0.75 -6.89
CA SER A 137 -12.77 0.26 -5.85
C SER A 137 -11.73 1.38 -5.78
N SER A 138 -10.46 1.14 -6.14
CA SER A 138 -9.40 2.15 -6.04
C SER A 138 -9.40 3.18 -7.20
N ILE A 139 -10.09 2.90 -8.30
CA ILE A 139 -10.09 3.76 -9.50
C ILE A 139 -11.27 4.77 -9.50
N SER A 140 -12.36 4.46 -8.79
CA SER A 140 -13.56 5.32 -8.68
C SER A 140 -13.29 6.71 -8.07
N ILE A 141 -12.19 6.86 -7.34
CA ILE A 141 -11.79 8.14 -6.71
C ILE A 141 -11.14 9.09 -7.73
N TYR A 142 -10.58 8.55 -8.83
CA TYR A 142 -9.84 9.33 -9.82
C TYR A 142 -10.65 9.73 -11.05
N THR A 143 -11.66 8.94 -11.46
CA THR A 143 -12.57 9.33 -12.55
C THR A 143 -13.47 10.51 -12.15
N SER A 144 -13.84 10.59 -10.86
CA SER A 144 -14.71 11.65 -10.34
C SER A 144 -14.02 13.02 -10.20
N LYS A 145 -12.68 13.08 -10.14
CA LYS A 145 -11.91 14.33 -10.06
C LYS A 145 -11.45 14.88 -11.42
N ILE A 146 -11.44 14.05 -12.46
CA ILE A 146 -11.10 14.49 -13.83
C ILE A 146 -12.32 15.01 -14.59
N ILE A 147 -13.54 14.59 -14.21
CA ILE A 147 -14.79 15.02 -14.86
C ILE A 147 -15.32 16.37 -14.33
N ARG A 148 -14.67 16.98 -13.32
CA ARG A 148 -15.06 18.30 -12.78
C ARG A 148 -14.16 19.47 -13.19
N PHE A 149 -13.30 19.27 -14.19
CA PHE A 149 -12.44 20.31 -14.76
C PHE A 149 -12.59 20.43 -16.29
N PHE A 150 -13.69 19.92 -16.85
CA PHE A 150 -14.21 20.32 -18.15
C PHE A 150 -15.62 20.86 -17.96
#